data_AF-A0A1R1YD86-F1
#
_entry.id   AF-A0A1R1YD86-F1
#
_cell.length_a   1.000
_cell.length_b   1.000
_cell.length_c   1.000
_cell.angle_alpha   90.00
_cell.angle_beta   90.00
_cell.angle_gamma   90.00
#
_symmetry.space_group_name_H-M   'P 1'
#
loop_
_entity.id
_entity.type
_entity.pdbx_description
1 polymer ?
#
loop_
_entity_poly.entity_id
_entity_poly.type
_entity_poly.pdbx_seq_one_letter_code
_entity_poly.pdbx_strand_id
1 'polypeptide(L)'
;MNINELEKKVKMIESQLMAREGALRIKQAQFEELINALQEINEKNLEMSQAMNGMQLEGQNVVAELEQTKSKNKALLEEKKAVEKELELSNTRNVFISGTLELEQQKTSAMSDLLEYQKSVISYIPQKNLVSNSTRTGKEIPLPIFEGNPLEFQRWINNVDEYFIQYSHIADFERKFRVVSSLTKKVK
;
A
#
# COMPACT_ATOMS: atom_id res chain seq x y z
N MET A 1 -7.21 -85.99 92.68
CA MET A 1 -7.93 -85.92 91.40
C MET A 1 -8.08 -87.34 90.87
N ASN A 2 -9.30 -87.79 90.57
CA ASN A 2 -9.55 -89.15 90.06
C ASN A 2 -9.33 -89.18 88.53
N ILE A 3 -8.89 -90.31 87.98
CA ILE A 3 -8.63 -90.55 86.55
C ILE A 3 -9.81 -90.11 85.67
N ASN A 4 -11.05 -90.42 86.09
CA ASN A 4 -12.27 -90.00 85.38
C ASN A 4 -12.44 -88.47 85.27
N GLU A 5 -11.89 -87.71 86.21
CA GLU A 5 -11.93 -86.25 86.20
C GLU A 5 -10.89 -85.66 85.23
N LEU A 6 -9.71 -86.31 85.14
CA LEU A 6 -8.69 -85.96 84.14
C LEU A 6 -9.19 -86.21 82.72
N GLU A 7 -9.81 -87.36 82.45
CA GLU A 7 -10.35 -87.68 81.12
C GLU A 7 -11.40 -86.68 80.65
N LYS A 8 -12.28 -86.23 81.57
CA LYS A 8 -13.25 -85.17 81.26
C LYS A 8 -12.58 -83.83 80.92
N LYS A 9 -11.53 -83.45 81.66
CA LYS A 9 -10.77 -82.22 81.38
C LYS A 9 -10.02 -82.29 80.05
N VAL A 10 -9.42 -83.43 79.72
CA VAL A 10 -8.74 -83.65 78.43
C VAL A 10 -9.72 -83.49 77.27
N LYS A 11 -10.89 -84.16 77.32
CA LYS A 11 -11.92 -84.02 76.28
C LYS A 11 -12.44 -82.59 76.12
N MET A 12 -12.57 -81.87 77.24
CA MET A 12 -12.97 -80.46 77.22
C MET A 12 -11.90 -79.58 76.54
N ILE A 13 -10.61 -79.81 76.84
CA ILE A 13 -9.50 -79.09 76.23
C ILE A 13 -9.43 -79.39 74.72
N GLU A 14 -9.54 -80.65 74.30
CA GLU A 14 -9.55 -81.04 72.88
C GLU A 14 -10.69 -80.36 72.12
N SER A 15 -11.89 -80.34 72.71
CA SER A 15 -13.05 -79.66 72.11
C SER A 15 -12.82 -78.15 71.96
N GLN A 16 -12.23 -77.51 72.97
CA GLN A 16 -11.88 -76.07 72.92
C GLN A 16 -10.78 -75.78 71.91
N LEU A 17 -9.78 -76.66 71.80
CA LEU A 17 -8.70 -76.53 70.82
C LEU A 17 -9.25 -76.61 69.40
N MET A 18 -10.07 -77.62 69.10
CA MET A 18 -10.73 -77.77 67.80
C MET A 18 -11.59 -76.55 67.43
N ALA A 19 -12.35 -76.02 68.40
CA ALA A 19 -13.15 -74.81 68.18
C ALA A 19 -12.28 -73.58 67.87
N ARG A 20 -11.15 -73.42 68.58
CA ARG A 20 -10.20 -72.32 68.35
C ARG A 20 -9.48 -72.44 67.02
N GLU A 21 -9.06 -73.64 66.62
CA GLU A 21 -8.45 -73.90 65.32
C GLU A 21 -9.43 -73.62 64.18
N GLY A 22 -10.70 -74.03 64.32
CA GLY A 22 -11.76 -73.69 63.38
C GLY A 22 -11.96 -72.17 63.24
N ALA A 23 -12.03 -71.45 64.37
CA ALA A 23 -12.14 -69.99 64.35
C ALA A 23 -10.92 -69.31 63.72
N LEU A 24 -9.72 -69.85 63.95
CA LEU A 24 -8.49 -69.31 63.37
C LEU A 24 -8.44 -69.51 61.85
N ARG A 25 -8.89 -70.67 61.35
CA ARG A 25 -9.03 -70.91 59.90
C ARG A 25 -10.01 -69.95 59.24
N ILE A 26 -11.15 -69.68 59.88
CA ILE A 26 -12.12 -68.70 59.39
C ILE A 26 -11.48 -67.31 59.30
N LYS A 27 -10.75 -66.89 60.33
CA LYS A 27 -10.05 -65.60 60.31
C LYS A 27 -8.97 -65.54 59.24
N GLN A 28 -8.21 -66.62 59.02
CA GLN A 28 -7.22 -66.69 57.96
C GLN A 28 -7.86 -66.49 56.58
N ALA A 29 -8.96 -67.19 56.29
CA ALA A 29 -9.69 -67.00 55.04
C ALA A 29 -10.20 -65.55 54.87
N GLN A 30 -10.73 -64.94 55.93
CA GLN A 30 -11.15 -63.54 55.90
C GLN A 30 -9.98 -62.57 55.64
N PHE A 31 -8.80 -62.83 56.22
CA PHE A 31 -7.61 -62.02 55.95
C PHE A 31 -7.13 -62.17 54.51
N GLU A 32 -7.16 -63.38 53.95
CA GLU A 32 -6.81 -63.62 52.55
C GLU A 32 -7.77 -62.89 51.60
N GLU A 33 -9.08 -62.94 51.85
CA GLU A 33 -10.07 -62.17 51.10
C GLU A 33 -9.80 -60.66 51.17
N LEU A 34 -9.49 -60.15 52.36
CA LEU A 34 -9.21 -58.73 52.56
C LEU A 34 -7.91 -58.29 51.88
N ILE A 35 -6.88 -59.14 51.88
CA ILE A 35 -5.62 -58.88 51.16
C ILE A 35 -5.88 -58.81 49.66
N ASN A 36 -6.64 -59.75 49.10
CA ASN A 36 -6.97 -59.76 47.68
C ASN A 36 -7.78 -58.52 47.28
N ALA A 37 -8.76 -58.13 48.09
CA ALA A 37 -9.55 -56.92 47.86
C ALA A 37 -8.68 -55.64 47.91
N LEU A 38 -7.73 -55.56 48.85
CA LEU A 38 -6.81 -54.43 48.93
C LEU A 38 -5.86 -54.36 47.73
N GLN A 39 -5.39 -55.51 47.23
CA GLN A 39 -4.55 -55.57 46.03
C GLN A 39 -5.31 -55.05 44.81
N GLU A 40 -6.55 -55.50 44.59
CA GLU A 40 -7.39 -55.04 43.48
C GLU A 40 -7.67 -53.53 43.55
N ILE A 41 -7.95 -53.01 44.75
CA ILE A 41 -8.15 -51.56 44.95
C ILE A 41 -6.87 -50.79 44.63
N ASN A 42 -5.70 -51.31 45.03
CA ASN A 42 -4.43 -50.64 44.80
C ASN A 42 -4.06 -50.61 43.31
N GLU A 43 -4.34 -51.70 42.58
CA GLU A 43 -4.17 -51.76 41.12
C GLU A 43 -5.07 -50.74 40.41
N LYS A 44 -6.36 -50.68 40.77
CA LYS A 44 -7.29 -49.67 40.22
C LYS A 44 -6.86 -48.24 40.52
N ASN A 45 -6.35 -47.99 41.73
CA ASN A 45 -5.84 -46.67 42.10
C ASN A 45 -4.59 -46.29 41.29
N LEU A 46 -3.71 -47.25 40.99
CA LEU A 46 -2.55 -47.02 40.16
C LEU A 46 -2.96 -46.66 38.72
N GLU A 47 -3.87 -47.43 38.13
CA GLU A 47 -4.41 -47.16 36.79
C GLU A 47 -5.07 -45.78 36.72
N MET A 48 -5.90 -45.45 37.71
CA MET A 48 -6.55 -44.14 37.79
C MET A 48 -5.54 -43.00 37.89
N SER A 49 -4.49 -43.16 38.71
CA SER A 49 -3.42 -42.16 38.84
C SER A 49 -2.67 -41.96 37.51
N GLN A 50 -2.36 -43.05 36.80
CA GLN A 50 -1.73 -42.98 35.48
C GLN A 50 -2.63 -42.27 34.46
N ALA A 51 -3.92 -42.60 34.43
CA ALA A 51 -4.89 -41.94 33.54
C ALA A 51 -5.03 -40.44 33.84
N MET A 52 -5.09 -40.05 35.12
CA MET A 52 -5.13 -38.65 35.53
C MET A 52 -3.88 -37.88 35.09
N ASN A 53 -2.69 -38.47 35.25
CA ASN A 53 -1.45 -37.85 34.79
C ASN A 53 -1.41 -37.70 33.27
N GLY A 54 -1.88 -38.71 32.52
CA GLY A 54 -2.00 -38.65 31.06
C GLY A 54 -2.93 -37.52 30.61
N MET A 55 -4.12 -37.43 31.22
CA MET A 55 -5.09 -36.38 30.92
C MET A 55 -4.57 -34.98 31.27
N GLN A 56 -3.83 -34.85 32.37
CA GLN A 56 -3.21 -33.58 32.76
C GLN A 56 -2.17 -33.13 31.72
N LEU A 57 -1.34 -34.06 31.22
CA LEU A 57 -0.34 -33.76 30.20
C LEU A 57 -1.00 -33.38 28.86
N GLU A 58 -2.02 -34.11 28.45
CA GLU A 58 -2.81 -33.79 27.25
C GLU A 58 -3.46 -32.41 27.37
N GLY A 59 -4.05 -32.10 28.52
CA GLY A 59 -4.61 -30.78 28.81
C GLY A 59 -3.58 -29.66 28.70
N GLN A 60 -2.37 -29.86 29.21
CA GLN A 60 -1.27 -28.90 29.07
C GLN A 60 -0.86 -28.70 27.61
N ASN A 61 -0.78 -29.77 26.82
CA ASN A 61 -0.45 -29.68 25.39
C ASN A 61 -1.51 -28.89 24.61
N VAL A 62 -2.80 -29.18 24.84
CA VAL A 62 -3.90 -28.47 24.19
C VAL A 62 -3.89 -26.98 24.54
N VAL A 63 -3.63 -26.63 25.80
CA VAL A 63 -3.50 -25.22 26.23
C VAL A 63 -2.34 -24.54 25.49
N ALA A 64 -1.18 -25.18 25.38
CA ALA A 64 -0.03 -24.63 24.67
C ALA A 64 -0.33 -24.41 23.17
N GLU A 65 -0.99 -25.36 22.50
CA GLU A 65 -1.40 -25.23 21.10
C GLU A 65 -2.41 -24.10 20.89
N LEU A 66 -3.36 -23.94 21.82
CA LEU A 66 -4.34 -22.85 21.79
C LEU A 66 -3.67 -21.49 21.97
N GLU A 67 -2.71 -21.36 22.89
CA GLU A 67 -1.94 -20.13 23.07
C GLU A 67 -1.11 -19.78 21.84
N GLN A 68 -0.46 -20.78 21.23
CA GLN A 68 0.29 -20.60 19.99
C GLN A 68 -0.64 -20.13 18.86
N THR A 69 -1.81 -20.76 18.72
CA THR A 69 -2.80 -20.42 17.68
C THR A 69 -3.36 -19.01 17.89
N LYS A 70 -3.65 -18.63 19.15
CA LYS A 70 -4.09 -17.28 19.50
C LYS A 70 -3.05 -16.23 19.12
N SER A 71 -1.76 -16.50 19.38
CA SER A 71 -0.66 -15.62 18.99
C SER A 71 -0.57 -15.46 17.46
N LYS A 72 -0.61 -16.56 16.72
CA LYS A 72 -0.64 -16.56 15.24
C LYS A 72 -1.81 -15.77 14.69
N ASN A 73 -3.02 -15.98 15.22
CA ASN A 73 -4.22 -15.26 14.78
C ASN A 73 -4.12 -13.75 15.04
N LYS A 74 -3.49 -13.34 16.15
CA LYS A 74 -3.25 -11.92 16.41
C LYS A 74 -2.31 -11.32 15.36
N ALA A 75 -1.20 -11.99 15.04
CA ALA A 75 -0.26 -11.55 14.02
C ALA A 75 -0.92 -11.45 12.63
N LEU A 76 -1.69 -12.48 12.23
CA LEU A 76 -2.43 -12.48 10.97
C LEU A 76 -3.47 -11.35 10.89
N LEU A 77 -4.10 -11.00 12.01
CA LEU A 77 -5.05 -9.89 12.06
C LEU A 77 -4.35 -8.53 11.86
N GLU A 78 -3.15 -8.37 12.41
CA GLU A 78 -2.32 -7.17 12.21
C GLU A 78 -1.83 -7.07 10.76
N GLU A 79 -1.37 -8.17 10.17
CA GLU A 79 -0.96 -8.25 8.76
C GLU A 79 -2.14 -7.95 7.82
N LYS A 80 -3.31 -8.53 8.08
CA LYS A 80 -4.53 -8.24 7.32
C LYS A 80 -4.85 -6.74 7.31
N LYS A 81 -4.80 -6.08 8.47
CA LYS A 81 -5.06 -4.63 8.57
C LYS A 81 -4.02 -3.81 7.80
N ALA A 82 -2.76 -4.24 7.80
CA ALA A 82 -1.72 -3.56 7.03
C ALA A 82 -1.98 -3.67 5.52
N VAL A 83 -2.31 -4.87 5.03
CA VAL A 83 -2.63 -5.11 3.62
C VAL A 83 -3.90 -4.36 3.19
N GLU A 84 -4.95 -4.33 4.02
CA GLU A 84 -6.17 -3.55 3.72
C GLU A 84 -5.85 -2.05 3.56
N LYS A 85 -4.99 -1.50 4.42
CA LYS A 85 -4.55 -0.10 4.32
C LYS A 85 -3.70 0.14 3.07
N GLU A 86 -2.80 -0.76 2.72
CA GLU A 86 -2.01 -0.67 1.48
C GLU A 86 -2.90 -0.71 0.23
N LEU A 87 -3.93 -1.57 0.23
CA LEU A 87 -4.90 -1.66 -0.85
C LEU A 87 -5.68 -0.35 -1.01
N GLU A 88 -6.15 0.25 0.09
CA GLU A 88 -6.86 1.54 0.08
C GLU A 88 -5.97 2.68 -0.45
N LEU A 89 -4.71 2.74 -0.02
CA LEU A 89 -3.74 3.72 -0.53
C LEU A 89 -3.47 3.52 -2.02
N SER A 90 -3.30 2.26 -2.47
CA SER A 90 -3.09 1.92 -3.87
C SER A 90 -4.29 2.31 -4.73
N ASN A 91 -5.51 2.03 -4.28
CA ASN A 91 -6.74 2.44 -4.96
C ASN A 91 -6.85 3.96 -5.07
N THR A 92 -6.61 4.68 -3.98
CA THR A 92 -6.62 6.16 -3.98
C THR A 92 -5.60 6.72 -4.96
N ARG A 93 -4.39 6.14 -4.98
CA ARG A 93 -3.32 6.52 -5.91
C ARG A 93 -3.71 6.25 -7.36
N ASN A 94 -4.33 5.11 -7.65
CA ASN A 94 -4.78 4.76 -9.01
C ASN A 94 -5.87 5.71 -9.50
N VAL A 95 -6.85 6.04 -8.66
CA VAL A 95 -7.89 7.02 -9.00
C VAL A 95 -7.25 8.38 -9.32
N PHE A 96 -6.30 8.83 -8.51
CA PHE A 96 -5.59 10.08 -8.74
C PHE A 96 -4.79 10.08 -10.06
N ILE A 97 -4.05 9.01 -10.34
CA ILE A 97 -3.28 8.87 -11.58
C ILE A 97 -4.21 8.84 -12.80
N SER A 98 -5.33 8.10 -12.72
CA SER A 98 -6.32 8.04 -13.80
C SER A 98 -6.91 9.42 -14.10
N GLY A 99 -7.33 10.15 -13.08
CA GLY A 99 -7.84 11.52 -13.26
C GLY A 99 -6.79 12.49 -13.82
N THR A 100 -5.54 12.35 -13.40
CA THR A 100 -4.42 13.15 -13.95
C THR A 100 -4.19 12.84 -15.44
N LEU A 101 -4.26 11.56 -15.81
CA LEU A 101 -4.10 11.13 -17.20
C LEU A 101 -5.24 11.65 -18.08
N GLU A 102 -6.49 11.57 -17.62
CA GLU A 102 -7.65 12.12 -18.33
C GLU A 102 -7.53 13.63 -18.57
N LEU A 103 -7.08 14.39 -17.56
CA LEU A 103 -6.84 15.83 -17.69
C LEU A 103 -5.74 16.15 -18.72
N GLU A 104 -4.63 15.41 -18.72
CA GLU A 104 -3.56 15.63 -19.69
C GLU A 104 -4.00 15.26 -21.12
N GLN A 105 -4.84 14.23 -21.28
CA GLN A 105 -5.47 13.90 -22.57
C GLN A 105 -6.37 15.02 -23.07
N GLN A 106 -7.25 15.56 -22.22
CA GLN A 106 -8.11 16.69 -22.58
C GLN A 106 -7.30 17.93 -22.99
N LYS A 107 -6.26 18.26 -22.22
CA LYS A 107 -5.35 19.37 -22.53
C LYS A 107 -4.65 19.18 -23.87
N THR A 108 -4.20 17.95 -24.18
CA THR A 108 -3.56 17.63 -25.46
C THR A 108 -4.55 17.78 -26.63
N SER A 109 -5.79 17.30 -26.46
CA SER A 109 -6.85 17.46 -27.46
C SER A 109 -7.16 18.94 -27.72
N ALA A 110 -7.39 19.73 -26.66
CA ALA A 110 -7.67 21.15 -26.79
C ALA A 110 -6.52 21.94 -27.45
N MET A 111 -5.27 21.57 -27.15
CA MET A 111 -4.10 22.15 -27.81
C MET A 111 -4.07 21.80 -29.31
N SER A 112 -4.40 20.55 -29.66
CA SER A 112 -4.50 20.13 -31.06
C SER A 112 -5.56 20.93 -31.82
N ASP A 113 -6.75 21.08 -31.24
CA ASP A 113 -7.85 21.85 -31.82
C ASP A 113 -7.46 23.33 -32.04
N LEU A 114 -6.76 23.93 -31.07
CA LEU A 114 -6.25 25.31 -31.19
C LEU A 114 -5.21 25.44 -32.30
N LEU A 115 -4.29 24.47 -32.43
CA LEU A 115 -3.28 24.47 -33.49
C LEU A 115 -3.92 24.28 -34.88
N GLU A 116 -4.95 23.44 -34.98
CA GLU A 116 -5.71 23.25 -36.22
C GLU A 116 -6.50 24.50 -36.59
N TYR A 117 -7.15 25.15 -35.61
CA TYR A 117 -7.79 26.46 -35.81
C TYR A 117 -6.77 27.51 -36.27
N GLN A 118 -5.62 27.61 -35.62
CA GLN A 118 -4.57 28.57 -36.01
C GLN A 118 -4.08 28.31 -37.45
N LYS A 119 -3.85 27.05 -37.83
CA LYS A 119 -3.50 26.68 -39.21
C LYS A 119 -4.60 27.11 -40.20
N SER A 120 -5.86 26.90 -39.85
CA SER A 120 -6.99 27.31 -40.69
C SER A 120 -7.03 28.82 -40.90
N VAL A 121 -6.82 29.62 -39.83
CA VAL A 121 -6.77 31.07 -39.90
C VAL A 121 -5.58 31.54 -40.75
N ILE A 122 -4.38 30.98 -40.55
CA ILE A 122 -3.20 31.33 -41.35
C ILE A 122 -3.42 31.00 -42.84
N SER A 123 -4.06 29.87 -43.14
CA SER A 123 -4.38 29.49 -44.52
C SER A 123 -5.43 30.41 -45.18
N TYR A 124 -6.28 31.06 -44.37
CA TYR A 124 -7.30 32.01 -44.81
C TYR A 124 -6.80 33.46 -44.91
N ILE A 125 -5.62 33.78 -44.34
CA ILE A 125 -4.96 35.05 -44.63
C ILE A 125 -4.64 35.01 -46.12
N PRO A 126 -5.24 35.90 -46.94
CA PRO A 126 -4.87 35.96 -48.34
C PRO A 126 -3.36 36.17 -48.36
N GLN A 127 -2.63 35.33 -49.09
CA GLN A 127 -1.30 35.72 -49.54
C GLN A 127 -1.50 36.98 -50.36
N LYS A 128 -1.53 38.14 -49.69
CA LYS A 128 -1.08 39.37 -50.28
C LYS A 128 0.34 39.04 -50.65
N ASN A 129 0.49 38.68 -51.93
CA ASN A 129 1.72 38.80 -52.68
C ASN A 129 2.54 39.90 -52.00
N LEU A 130 3.80 39.59 -51.68
CA LEU A 130 4.79 40.60 -51.35
C LEU A 130 4.90 41.54 -52.56
N VAL A 131 3.93 42.43 -52.69
CA VAL A 131 3.89 43.49 -53.68
C VAL A 131 4.62 44.61 -53.01
N SER A 132 5.87 44.74 -53.44
CA SER A 132 6.44 45.99 -53.94
C SER A 132 6.34 47.21 -53.04
N ASN A 133 7.43 47.97 -52.98
CA ASN A 133 7.57 49.23 -52.26
C ASN A 133 6.61 50.37 -52.73
N SER A 134 5.50 50.07 -53.41
CA SER A 134 4.51 51.01 -53.89
C SER A 134 3.52 51.41 -52.79
N THR A 135 3.54 52.70 -52.44
CA THR A 135 2.45 53.37 -51.71
C THR A 135 1.13 53.29 -52.49
N ARG A 136 0.01 53.52 -51.80
CA ARG A 136 -1.36 53.65 -52.36
C ARG A 136 -1.50 54.68 -53.50
N THR A 137 -0.48 55.48 -53.76
CA THR A 137 -0.42 56.53 -54.79
C THR A 137 0.54 56.23 -55.95
N GLY A 138 1.22 55.07 -55.97
CA GLY A 138 2.04 54.62 -57.10
C GLY A 138 3.30 55.46 -57.39
N LYS A 139 3.66 56.42 -56.52
CA LYS A 139 4.85 57.26 -56.68
C LYS A 139 5.95 56.81 -55.72
N GLU A 140 7.14 56.58 -56.27
CA GLU A 140 8.34 56.32 -55.47
C GLU A 140 8.75 57.60 -54.74
N ILE A 141 8.87 57.52 -53.42
CA ILE A 141 9.29 58.64 -52.57
C ILE A 141 10.78 58.43 -52.30
N PRO A 142 11.68 59.23 -52.91
CA PRO A 142 13.11 59.05 -52.74
C PRO A 142 13.54 59.47 -51.33
N LEU A 143 14.04 58.53 -50.55
CA LEU A 143 14.63 58.84 -49.24
C LEU A 143 16.04 59.41 -49.41
N PRO A 144 16.47 60.34 -48.53
CA PRO A 144 17.87 60.72 -48.41
C PRO A 144 18.72 59.46 -48.17
N ILE A 145 19.79 59.28 -48.95
CA ILE A 145 20.68 58.12 -48.82
C ILE A 145 21.50 58.29 -47.53
N PHE A 146 21.55 57.25 -46.69
CA PHE A 146 22.46 57.23 -45.55
C PHE A 146 23.80 56.63 -45.99
N GLU A 147 24.88 57.38 -45.85
CA GLU A 147 26.23 56.96 -46.27
C GLU A 147 26.91 55.97 -45.31
N GLY A 148 26.23 55.55 -44.23
CA GLY A 148 26.72 54.52 -43.32
C GLY A 148 27.64 55.02 -42.20
N ASN A 149 27.84 56.34 -42.08
CA ASN A 149 28.64 56.94 -41.00
C ASN A 149 27.83 57.03 -39.68
N PRO A 150 28.20 56.28 -38.61
CA PRO A 150 27.44 56.26 -37.36
C PRO A 150 27.28 57.63 -36.68
N LEU A 151 28.25 58.53 -36.85
CA LEU A 151 28.23 59.87 -36.25
C LEU A 151 27.19 60.79 -36.91
N GLU A 152 26.80 60.50 -38.16
CA GLU A 152 25.82 61.28 -38.91
C GLU A 152 24.41 60.67 -38.85
N PHE A 153 24.27 59.48 -38.25
CA PHE A 153 22.99 58.77 -38.15
C PHE A 153 21.92 59.61 -37.43
N GLN A 154 22.29 60.25 -36.32
CA GLN A 154 21.36 61.09 -35.56
C GLN A 154 20.85 62.28 -36.39
N ARG A 155 21.74 62.90 -37.18
CA ARG A 155 21.38 64.00 -38.08
C ARG A 155 20.52 63.50 -39.25
N TRP A 156 20.85 62.35 -39.80
CA TRP A 156 20.10 61.74 -40.89
C TRP A 156 18.68 61.36 -40.47
N ILE A 157 18.48 60.72 -39.31
CA ILE A 157 17.15 60.40 -38.77
C ILE A 157 16.31 61.66 -38.59
N ASN A 158 16.86 62.72 -37.99
CA ASN A 158 16.14 63.98 -37.80
C ASN A 158 15.72 64.60 -39.15
N ASN A 159 16.59 64.58 -40.15
CA ASN A 159 16.28 65.09 -41.49
C ASN A 159 15.22 64.23 -42.21
N VAL A 160 15.21 62.92 -41.99
CA VAL A 160 14.21 62.00 -42.55
C VAL A 160 12.84 62.25 -41.92
N ASP A 161 12.77 62.51 -40.62
CA ASP A 161 11.53 62.85 -39.93
C ASP A 161 10.96 64.18 -40.46
N GLU A 162 11.81 65.19 -40.67
CA GLU A 162 11.43 66.45 -41.32
C GLU A 162 10.97 66.25 -42.77
N TYR A 163 11.64 65.37 -43.53
CA TYR A 163 11.27 65.03 -44.91
C TYR A 163 9.86 64.43 -44.99
N PHE A 164 9.47 63.59 -44.04
CA PHE A 164 8.14 62.98 -44.00
C PHE A 164 7.01 63.95 -43.62
N ILE A 165 7.31 65.17 -43.13
CA ILE A 165 6.30 66.22 -42.91
C ILE A 165 5.58 66.56 -44.23
N GLN A 166 6.30 66.55 -45.35
CA GLN A 166 5.75 66.81 -46.69
C GLN A 166 4.87 65.66 -47.22
N TYR A 167 4.92 64.51 -46.55
CA TYR A 167 4.18 63.29 -46.89
C TYR A 167 3.25 62.87 -45.75
N SER A 168 2.50 63.84 -45.21
CA SER A 168 1.55 63.64 -44.10
C SER A 168 0.46 62.59 -44.35
N HIS A 169 0.25 62.21 -45.61
CA HIS A 169 -0.70 61.18 -46.03
C HIS A 169 -0.20 59.74 -45.85
N ILE A 170 1.06 59.55 -45.43
CA ILE A 170 1.68 58.24 -45.21
C ILE A 170 1.52 57.85 -43.74
N ALA A 171 1.08 56.61 -43.51
CA ALA A 171 0.89 56.11 -42.15
C ALA A 171 2.22 55.91 -41.44
N ASP A 172 2.23 56.06 -40.11
CA ASP A 172 3.46 56.01 -39.31
C ASP A 172 4.24 54.69 -39.47
N PHE A 173 3.53 53.58 -39.59
CA PHE A 173 4.14 52.27 -39.81
C PHE A 173 4.84 52.18 -41.18
N GLU A 174 4.28 52.80 -42.23
CA GLU A 174 4.88 52.82 -43.57
C GLU A 174 6.14 53.69 -43.59
N ARG A 175 6.15 54.80 -42.86
CA ARG A 175 7.36 55.64 -42.68
C ARG A 175 8.48 54.83 -42.04
N LYS A 176 8.21 54.20 -40.89
CA LYS A 176 9.18 53.38 -40.16
C LYS A 176 9.69 52.21 -41.00
N PHE A 177 8.80 51.51 -41.70
CA PHE A 177 9.19 50.40 -42.58
C PHE A 177 10.14 50.87 -43.69
N ARG A 178 9.91 52.05 -44.28
CA ARG A 178 10.77 52.61 -45.33
C ARG A 178 12.15 53.01 -44.80
N VAL A 179 12.22 53.67 -43.64
CA VAL A 179 13.50 54.04 -43.01
C VAL A 179 14.33 52.79 -42.69
N VAL A 180 13.71 51.78 -42.11
CA VAL A 180 14.38 50.49 -41.83
C VAL A 180 14.82 49.82 -43.14
N SER A 181 13.97 49.82 -44.16
CA SER A 181 14.29 49.25 -45.47
C SER A 181 15.41 50.01 -46.20
N SER A 182 15.57 51.32 -46.01
CA SER A 182 16.70 52.07 -46.57
C SER A 182 18.01 51.78 -45.85
N LEU A 183 17.98 51.51 -44.54
CA LEU A 183 19.17 51.18 -43.76
C LEU A 183 19.65 49.73 -44.00
N THR A 184 18.76 48.83 -44.40
CA THR A 184 19.10 47.42 -44.70
C THR A 184 19.54 47.18 -46.14
N LYS A 185 19.27 48.12 -47.06
CA LYS A 185 19.83 48.11 -48.41
C LYS A 185 21.32 48.43 -48.35
N LYS A 186 22.16 47.40 -48.41
CA LYS A 186 23.61 47.55 -48.56
C LYS A 186 23.91 48.41 -49.80
N VAL A 187 24.68 49.48 -49.61
CA VAL A 187 25.36 50.18 -50.71
C VAL A 187 26.24 49.14 -51.41
N LYS A 188 26.02 48.93 -52.71
CA LYS A 188 26.89 48.10 -53.56
C LYS A 188 28.12 48.89 -53.94
#